data_AF-A0A8B7E8D3-F1
#
_entry.id   AF-A0A8B7E8D3-F1
#
_cell.length_a   1.000
_cell.length_b   1.000
_cell.length_c   1.000
_cell.angle_alpha   90.00
_cell.angle_beta   90.00
_cell.angle_gamma   90.00
#
_symmetry.space_group_name_H-M   'P 1'
#
loop_
_entity.id
_entity.type
_entity.pdbx_description
1 polymer ?
#
loop_
_entity_poly.entity_id
_entity_poly.type
_entity_poly.pdbx_seq_one_letter_code
_entity_poly.pdbx_strand_id
1 'polypeptide(L)'
;MTYPNSCYARCRCNNDPLHVGDCQANDPCDPNPCSPDLVCVVKRNTCLTVGPPCPQYSCLTNATGTFFEEMELCQKSIEYVCGRDGVTYKNQCEMNLAGTTIDYFGSCLPVDVRASQDRCKNVICPKIHSSCTTVMVVGSCCSFCGSFLRLLYSQPEVILHRNYIRYNAITVVEIITNLRLLLKASACNLHGHLTVEGDILVMFSSTEVSQRLLHICTFEAQRFNKYINEKNPKITSNYFLSVLKSSRIKSATWSAETNSAVLISRKYWHFILLAIVSIIFNR
;
A
#
# COMPACT_ATOMS: atom_id res chain seq x y z
N MET A 1 -7.47 12.78 -6.11
CA MET A 1 -6.63 11.72 -6.71
C MET A 1 -6.57 11.97 -8.21
N THR A 2 -5.40 11.81 -8.84
CA THR A 2 -5.28 11.90 -10.30
C THR A 2 -5.91 10.66 -10.93
N TYR A 3 -6.81 10.85 -11.90
CA TYR A 3 -7.39 9.78 -12.71
C TYR A 3 -6.77 9.74 -14.09
N PRO A 4 -6.67 8.55 -14.73
CA PRO A 4 -6.03 8.43 -16.03
C PRO A 4 -6.74 9.18 -17.17
N ASN A 5 -8.06 9.31 -17.07
CA ASN A 5 -8.85 10.08 -18.03
C ASN A 5 -10.15 10.56 -17.41
N SER A 6 -10.84 11.44 -18.15
CA SER A 6 -12.09 12.06 -17.74
C SER A 6 -13.24 11.06 -17.55
N CYS A 7 -13.25 9.93 -18.26
CA CYS A 7 -14.29 8.89 -18.11
C CYS A 7 -14.19 8.24 -16.72
N TYR A 8 -12.99 7.78 -16.34
CA TYR A 8 -12.75 7.24 -15.00
C TYR A 8 -13.03 8.27 -13.90
N ALA A 9 -12.60 9.51 -14.10
CA ALA A 9 -12.85 10.59 -13.15
C ALA A 9 -14.36 10.81 -12.94
N ARG A 10 -15.14 10.97 -14.03
CA ARG A 10 -16.60 11.20 -13.94
C ARG A 10 -17.34 10.00 -13.35
N CYS A 11 -16.93 8.79 -13.70
CA CYS A 11 -17.51 7.56 -13.14
C CYS A 11 -17.38 7.50 -11.61
N ARG A 12 -16.29 8.04 -11.05
CA ARG A 12 -16.04 8.03 -9.61
C ARG A 12 -16.55 9.24 -8.87
N CYS A 13 -16.50 10.40 -9.51
CA CYS A 13 -16.80 11.67 -8.87
C CYS A 13 -18.27 12.07 -8.98
N ASN A 14 -19.18 11.29 -9.57
CA ASN A 14 -20.64 11.53 -9.55
C ASN A 14 -21.06 13.03 -9.67
N ASN A 15 -20.50 13.72 -10.67
CA ASN A 15 -20.70 15.16 -10.97
C ASN A 15 -19.97 16.18 -10.07
N ASP A 16 -19.01 15.76 -9.25
CA ASP A 16 -18.15 16.68 -8.50
C ASP A 16 -17.27 17.53 -9.42
N PRO A 17 -16.87 18.73 -8.97
CA PRO A 17 -15.92 19.56 -9.69
C PRO A 17 -14.58 18.84 -9.86
N LEU A 18 -14.24 18.57 -11.13
CA LEU A 18 -12.98 17.97 -11.54
C LEU A 18 -12.05 19.06 -12.10
N HIS A 19 -10.81 19.08 -11.64
CA HIS A 19 -9.75 19.89 -12.22
C HIS A 19 -8.94 19.07 -13.21
N VAL A 20 -8.58 19.69 -14.35
CA VAL A 20 -7.72 19.06 -15.36
C VAL A 20 -6.26 19.17 -14.92
N GLY A 21 -5.52 18.08 -15.04
CA GLY A 21 -4.10 17.99 -14.67
C GLY A 21 -3.86 17.08 -13.47
N ASP A 22 -2.58 16.98 -13.08
CA ASP A 22 -2.17 16.16 -11.95
C ASP A 22 -2.47 16.84 -10.62
N CYS A 23 -3.06 16.11 -9.66
CA CYS A 23 -3.28 16.64 -8.31
C CYS A 23 -1.98 17.04 -7.61
N GLN A 24 -0.82 16.57 -8.09
CA GLN A 24 0.50 16.90 -7.55
C GLN A 24 1.00 18.28 -7.99
N ALA A 25 0.53 18.78 -9.14
CA ALA A 25 0.95 20.07 -9.68
C ALA A 25 0.33 21.25 -8.90
N ASN A 26 -0.76 21.01 -8.17
CA ASN A 26 -1.42 22.01 -7.36
C ASN A 26 -0.85 21.97 -5.94
N ASP A 27 -0.16 23.04 -5.54
CA ASP A 27 0.31 23.21 -4.16
C ASP A 27 -0.83 23.78 -3.29
N PRO A 28 -1.37 23.02 -2.32
CA PRO A 28 -2.43 23.52 -1.44
C PRO A 28 -1.95 24.61 -0.48
N CYS A 29 -0.64 24.87 -0.39
CA CYS A 29 -0.04 25.95 0.37
C CYS A 29 0.26 27.20 -0.47
N ASP A 30 -0.14 27.25 -1.74
CA ASP A 30 0.02 28.41 -2.62
C ASP A 30 -1.31 28.82 -3.30
N PRO A 31 -1.91 29.99 -2.95
CA PRO A 31 -1.46 30.93 -1.92
C PRO A 31 -1.64 30.35 -0.51
N ASN A 32 -0.79 30.76 0.44
CA ASN A 32 -0.78 30.22 1.81
C ASN A 32 -2.16 30.37 2.48
N PRO A 33 -2.87 29.27 2.79
CA PRO A 33 -4.20 29.31 3.40
C PRO A 33 -4.15 29.49 4.93
N CYS A 34 -2.98 29.41 5.53
CA CYS A 34 -2.79 29.50 6.97
C CYS A 34 -2.63 30.94 7.46
N SER A 35 -2.90 31.18 8.74
CA SER A 35 -2.58 32.47 9.38
C SER A 35 -1.07 32.75 9.34
N PRO A 36 -0.63 34.02 9.37
CA PRO A 36 0.79 34.38 9.24
C PRO A 36 1.73 33.73 10.27
N ASP A 37 1.24 33.41 11.47
CA ASP A 37 2.02 32.76 12.55
C ASP A 37 2.11 31.23 12.40
N LEU A 38 1.48 30.68 11.36
CA LEU A 38 1.39 29.25 11.10
C LEU A 38 2.12 28.90 9.81
N VAL A 39 2.85 27.78 9.85
CA VAL A 39 3.47 27.19 8.67
C VAL A 39 2.47 26.27 8.00
N CYS A 40 2.23 26.50 6.72
CA CYS A 40 1.47 25.57 5.89
C CYS A 40 2.37 24.40 5.48
N VAL A 41 1.90 23.19 5.77
CA VAL A 41 2.54 21.95 5.35
C VAL A 41 1.57 21.18 4.47
N VAL A 42 2.02 20.79 3.28
CA VAL A 42 1.25 19.94 2.38
C VAL A 42 0.95 18.60 3.07
N LYS A 43 -0.34 18.26 3.18
CA LYS A 43 -0.85 17.03 3.81
C LYS A 43 -1.91 16.42 2.90
N ARG A 44 -1.45 15.74 1.84
CA ARG A 44 -2.35 15.14 0.84
C ARG A 44 -3.18 14.04 1.47
N ASN A 45 -4.50 14.18 1.40
CA ASN A 45 -5.46 13.23 1.97
C ASN A 45 -6.38 12.70 0.86
N THR A 46 -6.55 11.38 0.82
CA THR A 46 -7.58 10.75 -0.01
C THR A 46 -8.80 10.47 0.85
N CYS A 47 -9.85 11.28 0.68
CA CYS A 47 -11.11 11.12 1.38
C CYS A 47 -12.00 10.07 0.71
N LEU A 48 -12.68 9.28 1.53
CA LEU A 48 -13.63 8.27 1.05
C LEU A 48 -15.02 8.85 0.81
N THR A 49 -15.30 10.03 1.36
CA THR A 49 -16.51 10.80 1.10
C THR A 49 -16.21 12.03 0.25
N VAL A 50 -17.22 12.43 -0.50
CA VAL A 50 -17.26 13.69 -1.22
C VAL A 50 -17.76 14.78 -0.29
N GLY A 51 -17.00 15.86 -0.15
CA GLY A 51 -17.42 17.10 0.49
C GLY A 51 -16.47 17.62 1.58
N PRO A 52 -16.59 18.90 1.94
CA PRO A 52 -15.67 19.54 2.89
C PRO A 52 -15.92 19.18 4.36
N PRO A 53 -14.88 19.30 5.22
CA PRO A 53 -13.48 19.51 4.86
C PRO A 53 -12.72 18.19 4.58
N CYS A 54 -12.04 18.12 3.44
CA CYS A 54 -11.00 17.13 3.11
C CYS A 54 -9.67 17.88 2.93
N PRO A 55 -9.10 18.47 4.01
CA PRO A 55 -7.98 19.38 3.89
C PRO A 55 -6.77 18.68 3.28
N GLN A 56 -6.13 19.33 2.30
CA GLN A 56 -4.91 18.84 1.62
C GLN A 56 -3.64 19.48 2.21
N TYR A 57 -3.78 20.28 3.25
CA TYR A 57 -2.72 20.95 3.99
C TYR A 57 -3.01 20.89 5.49
N SER A 58 -1.99 21.19 6.29
CA SER A 58 -2.09 21.39 7.73
C SER A 58 -1.37 22.68 8.09
N CYS A 59 -1.97 23.47 8.98
CA CYS A 59 -1.33 24.65 9.54
C CYS A 59 -0.72 24.29 10.90
N LEU A 60 0.60 24.40 11.02
CA LEU A 60 1.35 24.03 12.22
C LEU A 60 1.99 25.28 12.86
N THR A 61 2.13 25.29 14.19
CA THR A 61 2.84 26.36 14.91
C THR A 61 4.35 26.07 14.92
N ASN A 62 5.19 27.11 14.90
CA ASN A 62 6.65 26.97 15.04
C ASN A 62 7.09 26.36 16.39
N ALA A 63 6.19 26.21 17.36
CA ALA A 63 6.47 25.63 18.68
C ALA A 63 6.55 24.09 18.67
N THR A 64 6.07 23.40 17.62
CA THR A 64 6.16 21.94 17.49
C THR A 64 7.47 21.51 16.83
N GLY A 65 8.61 21.96 17.36
CA GLY A 65 9.96 21.83 16.77
C GLY A 65 10.37 20.42 16.34
N THR A 66 9.67 19.37 16.77
CA THR A 66 9.94 17.98 16.38
C THR A 66 9.50 17.64 14.94
N PHE A 67 8.50 18.31 14.37
CA PHE A 67 8.03 18.01 13.00
C PHE A 67 8.86 18.70 11.92
N PHE A 68 9.50 19.83 12.27
CA PHE A 68 10.37 20.57 11.36
C PHE A 68 11.71 19.85 11.17
N GLU A 69 12.25 19.20 12.20
CA GLU A 69 13.53 18.46 12.09
C GLU A 69 13.46 17.30 11.10
N GLU A 70 12.42 16.45 11.12
CA GLU A 70 12.31 15.31 10.19
C GLU A 70 12.13 15.73 8.72
N MET A 71 11.34 16.78 8.47
CA MET A 71 11.12 17.30 7.11
C MET A 71 12.40 17.99 6.58
N GLU A 72 13.09 18.76 7.41
CA GLU A 72 14.34 19.44 7.04
C GLU A 72 15.49 18.45 6.83
N LEU A 73 15.50 17.33 7.58
CA LEU A 73 16.41 16.20 7.36
C LEU A 73 16.23 15.57 5.98
N CYS A 74 14.98 15.41 5.52
CA CYS A 74 14.70 14.89 4.18
C CYS A 74 15.08 15.85 3.05
N GLN A 75 15.37 17.12 3.32
CA GLN A 75 15.53 18.16 2.29
C GLN A 75 16.93 18.18 1.62
N LYS A 76 17.84 17.31 2.05
CA LYS A 76 19.26 17.33 1.63
C LYS A 76 19.57 16.74 0.26
N SER A 77 18.67 15.97 -0.37
CA SER A 77 18.88 15.42 -1.72
C SER A 77 17.60 15.37 -2.54
N ILE A 78 17.71 15.65 -3.84
CA ILE A 78 16.61 15.48 -4.81
C ILE A 78 16.93 14.24 -5.64
N GLU A 79 16.22 13.16 -5.35
CA GLU A 79 16.32 11.86 -6.00
C GLU A 79 14.89 11.33 -6.18
N TYR A 80 14.18 11.84 -7.19
CA TYR A 80 12.76 11.57 -7.34
C TYR A 80 12.43 10.08 -7.29
N VAL A 81 11.34 9.74 -6.60
CA VAL A 81 10.79 8.38 -6.54
C VAL A 81 9.29 8.39 -6.80
N CYS A 82 8.80 7.32 -7.41
CA CYS A 82 7.38 7.08 -7.56
C CYS A 82 6.91 6.16 -6.43
N GLY A 83 6.03 6.67 -5.58
CA GLY A 83 5.36 5.88 -4.55
C GLY A 83 4.31 4.94 -5.14
N ARG A 84 4.02 3.84 -4.45
CA ARG A 84 2.97 2.87 -4.85
C ARG A 84 1.56 3.43 -4.83
N ASP A 85 1.37 4.58 -4.21
CA ASP A 85 0.15 5.39 -4.23
C ASP A 85 0.05 6.29 -5.49
N GLY A 86 1.02 6.21 -6.41
CA GLY A 86 1.03 6.95 -7.66
C GLY A 86 1.48 8.40 -7.52
N VAL A 87 2.16 8.74 -6.41
CA VAL A 87 2.65 10.09 -6.11
C VAL A 87 4.16 10.17 -6.32
N THR A 88 4.60 11.22 -7.02
CA THR A 88 6.02 11.56 -7.13
C THR A 88 6.48 12.28 -5.87
N TYR A 89 7.55 11.78 -5.24
CA TYR A 89 8.20 12.40 -4.10
C TYR A 89 9.59 12.89 -4.51
N LYS A 90 10.10 13.97 -3.89
CA LYS A 90 11.43 14.50 -4.22
C LYS A 90 12.54 13.52 -3.87
N ASN A 91 12.33 12.68 -2.87
CA ASN A 91 13.23 11.62 -2.47
C ASN A 91 12.52 10.54 -1.65
N GLN A 92 13.27 9.49 -1.35
CA GLN A 92 12.82 8.35 -0.53
C GLN A 92 12.37 8.74 0.88
N CYS A 93 13.02 9.75 1.48
CA CYS A 93 12.74 10.18 2.84
C CYS A 93 11.35 10.83 2.92
N GLU A 94 11.05 11.76 2.03
CA GLU A 94 9.72 12.39 1.90
C GLU A 94 8.63 11.33 1.65
N MET A 95 8.90 10.36 0.78
CA MET A 95 7.98 9.26 0.50
C MET A 95 7.69 8.40 1.75
N ASN A 96 8.73 8.06 2.53
CA ASN A 96 8.58 7.29 3.75
C ASN A 96 7.74 8.05 4.80
N LEU A 97 7.97 9.37 4.96
CA LEU A 97 7.18 10.23 5.86
C LEU A 97 5.71 10.31 5.43
N ALA A 98 5.44 10.29 4.12
CA ALA A 98 4.08 10.22 3.59
C ALA A 98 3.41 8.84 3.82
N GLY A 99 4.15 7.85 4.33
CA GLY A 99 3.60 6.55 4.72
C GLY A 99 3.29 5.65 3.53
N THR A 100 4.04 5.74 2.44
CA THR A 100 3.98 4.84 1.27
C THR A 100 5.33 4.14 1.04
N THR A 101 5.44 3.32 -0.01
CA THR A 101 6.67 2.59 -0.38
C THR A 101 6.97 2.78 -1.86
N ILE A 102 8.22 2.52 -2.27
CA ILE A 102 8.65 2.72 -3.66
C ILE A 102 7.93 1.74 -4.58
N ASP A 103 7.38 2.26 -5.67
CA ASP A 103 7.11 1.48 -6.88
C ASP A 103 8.38 1.41 -7.72
N TYR A 104 8.88 2.55 -8.22
CA TYR A 104 10.14 2.67 -8.96
C TYR A 104 10.88 3.98 -8.69
N PHE A 105 12.17 4.01 -9.02
CA PHE A 105 13.00 5.22 -8.97
C PHE A 105 12.70 6.12 -10.18
N GLY A 106 12.74 7.44 -9.95
CA GLY A 106 12.29 8.47 -10.88
C GLY A 106 10.88 8.97 -10.57
N SER A 107 10.46 10.03 -11.25
CA SER A 107 9.09 10.56 -11.14
C SER A 107 8.05 9.58 -11.66
N CYS A 108 6.84 9.60 -11.11
CA CYS A 108 5.75 8.77 -11.59
C CYS A 108 5.41 9.08 -13.06
N LEU A 109 5.17 8.01 -13.83
CA LEU A 109 4.70 8.06 -15.20
C LEU A 109 3.21 8.46 -15.25
N PRO A 110 2.78 9.19 -16.29
CA PRO A 110 1.36 9.48 -16.51
C PRO A 110 0.51 8.19 -16.54
N VAL A 111 -0.69 8.27 -15.99
CA VAL A 111 -1.61 7.12 -15.95
C VAL A 111 -2.32 6.99 -17.30
N ASP A 112 -1.81 6.16 -18.21
CA ASP A 112 -2.52 5.77 -19.44
C ASP A 112 -3.10 4.35 -19.30
N VAL A 113 -4.41 4.22 -19.52
CA VAL A 113 -5.19 2.98 -19.40
C VAL A 113 -4.92 2.00 -20.55
N ARG A 114 -4.26 2.43 -21.62
CA ARG A 114 -4.11 1.63 -22.85
C ARG A 114 -2.77 0.89 -22.99
N ALA A 115 -1.81 1.09 -22.09
CA ALA A 115 -0.47 0.51 -22.22
C ALA A 115 0.09 0.00 -20.89
N SER A 116 -0.55 -1.02 -20.30
CA SER A 116 -0.14 -1.59 -19.01
C SER A 116 1.25 -2.26 -19.04
N GLN A 117 1.69 -2.81 -20.18
CA GLN A 117 2.99 -3.52 -20.25
C GLN A 117 4.13 -2.63 -20.79
N ASP A 118 3.86 -1.80 -21.80
CA ASP A 118 4.90 -0.97 -22.43
C ASP A 118 5.31 0.24 -21.59
N ARG A 119 4.39 0.80 -20.79
CA ARG A 119 4.69 1.97 -19.96
C ARG A 119 5.79 1.70 -18.93
N CYS A 120 5.79 0.51 -18.34
CA CYS A 120 6.73 0.16 -17.27
C CYS A 120 8.07 -0.39 -17.80
N LYS A 121 8.29 -0.38 -19.12
CA LYS A 121 9.47 -1.02 -19.74
C LYS A 121 10.81 -0.42 -19.31
N ASN A 122 10.83 0.89 -19.06
CA ASN A 122 12.05 1.65 -18.78
C ASN A 122 12.15 2.13 -17.32
N VAL A 123 11.30 1.65 -16.43
CA VAL A 123 11.37 2.03 -15.01
C VAL A 123 12.44 1.23 -14.29
N ILE A 124 13.04 1.84 -13.26
CA ILE A 124 14.04 1.17 -12.44
C ILE A 124 13.36 0.71 -11.15
N CYS A 125 13.16 -0.61 -11.00
CA CYS A 125 12.55 -1.19 -9.81
C CYS A 125 13.53 -1.33 -8.64
N PRO A 126 13.06 -1.25 -7.38
CA PRO A 126 13.83 -1.65 -6.22
C PRO A 126 14.35 -3.08 -6.35
N LYS A 127 15.59 -3.32 -5.91
CA LYS A 127 16.15 -4.66 -5.85
C LYS A 127 15.43 -5.47 -4.77
N ILE A 128 15.05 -6.70 -5.09
CA ILE A 128 14.36 -7.60 -4.18
C ILE A 128 15.20 -8.86 -3.99
N HIS A 129 15.14 -9.45 -2.79
CA HIS A 129 15.82 -10.71 -2.50
C HIS A 129 15.39 -11.80 -3.49
N SER A 130 16.36 -12.48 -4.11
CA SER A 130 16.13 -13.45 -5.18
C SER A 130 15.21 -14.61 -4.79
N SER A 131 15.26 -15.03 -3.53
CA SER A 131 14.39 -16.09 -2.98
C SER A 131 12.96 -15.66 -2.67
N CYS A 132 12.59 -14.37 -2.84
CA CYS A 132 11.23 -13.93 -2.60
C CYS A 132 10.41 -13.94 -3.89
N THR A 133 9.43 -14.85 -3.97
CA THR A 133 8.40 -14.86 -5.01
C THR A 133 7.46 -13.68 -4.79
N THR A 134 7.75 -12.58 -5.47
CA THR A 134 7.10 -11.28 -5.26
C THR A 134 5.62 -11.25 -5.64
N VAL A 135 4.88 -10.27 -5.13
CA VAL A 135 3.52 -9.95 -5.56
C VAL A 135 3.46 -8.59 -6.22
N MET A 136 2.46 -8.38 -7.08
CA MET A 136 2.25 -7.13 -7.79
C MET A 136 0.83 -6.61 -7.56
N VAL A 137 0.74 -5.30 -7.36
CA VAL A 137 -0.51 -4.56 -7.21
C VAL A 137 -0.96 -4.06 -8.59
N VAL A 138 -2.25 -4.11 -8.86
CA VAL A 138 -2.81 -3.59 -10.12
C VAL A 138 -2.51 -2.10 -10.22
N GLY A 139 -1.92 -1.67 -11.34
CA GLY A 139 -1.54 -0.28 -11.60
C GLY A 139 -0.11 0.09 -11.18
N SER A 140 0.58 -0.75 -10.40
CA SER A 140 2.01 -0.60 -10.11
C SER A 140 2.88 -1.14 -11.24
N CYS A 141 4.09 -0.60 -11.41
CA CYS A 141 5.07 -1.09 -12.36
C CYS A 141 5.99 -2.17 -11.81
N CYS A 142 6.25 -2.16 -10.51
CA CYS A 142 7.19 -3.08 -9.88
C CYS A 142 6.49 -3.97 -8.86
N SER A 143 6.91 -5.23 -8.79
CA SER A 143 6.48 -6.13 -7.73
C SER A 143 7.16 -5.79 -6.40
N PHE A 144 6.72 -6.40 -5.29
CA PHE A 144 7.37 -6.28 -3.99
C PHE A 144 7.32 -7.59 -3.19
N CYS A 145 8.20 -7.69 -2.19
CA CYS A 145 8.23 -8.80 -1.25
C CYS A 145 7.41 -8.46 -0.01
N GLY A 146 6.20 -8.99 0.09
CA GLY A 146 5.30 -8.74 1.22
C GLY A 146 3.90 -9.28 0.96
N SER A 147 2.92 -8.79 1.72
CA SER A 147 1.51 -9.11 1.51
C SER A 147 0.71 -7.84 1.27
N PHE A 148 -0.42 -7.95 0.60
CA PHE A 148 -1.40 -6.86 0.58
C PHE A 148 -2.82 -7.37 0.73
N LEU A 149 -3.65 -6.53 1.33
CA LEU A 149 -5.09 -6.67 1.39
C LEU A 149 -5.74 -5.66 0.44
N ARG A 150 -6.70 -6.13 -0.34
CA ARG A 150 -7.65 -5.29 -1.06
C ARG A 150 -8.94 -5.23 -0.25
N LEU A 151 -9.23 -4.07 0.31
CA LEU A 151 -10.38 -3.84 1.19
C LEU A 151 -11.52 -3.20 0.40
N LEU A 152 -12.70 -3.81 0.52
CA LEU A 152 -13.96 -3.21 0.07
C LEU A 152 -14.61 -2.52 1.25
N TYR A 153 -15.16 -1.33 1.02
CA TYR A 153 -15.86 -0.54 2.03
C TYR A 153 -17.22 -0.05 1.53
N SER A 154 -18.12 0.26 2.46
CA SER A 154 -19.48 0.71 2.14
C SER A 154 -19.55 2.23 2.03
N GLN A 155 -19.60 2.75 0.81
CA GLN A 155 -19.80 4.18 0.54
C GLN A 155 -21.00 4.78 1.30
N PRO A 156 -22.20 4.16 1.30
CA PRO A 156 -23.33 4.66 2.09
C PRO A 156 -23.03 4.79 3.58
N GLU A 157 -22.31 3.84 4.17
CA GLU A 157 -21.96 3.92 5.59
C GLU A 157 -20.93 5.00 5.87
N VAL A 158 -19.94 5.20 5.00
CA VAL A 158 -18.98 6.30 5.14
C VAL A 158 -19.72 7.65 5.15
N ILE A 159 -20.72 7.83 4.29
CA ILE A 159 -21.57 9.04 4.25
C ILE A 159 -22.38 9.19 5.55
N LEU A 160 -23.00 8.10 6.04
CA LEU A 160 -23.76 8.11 7.28
C LEU A 160 -22.89 8.46 8.50
N HIS A 161 -21.69 7.88 8.59
CA HIS A 161 -20.75 8.11 9.68
C HIS A 161 -20.33 9.59 9.72
N ARG A 162 -19.99 10.18 8.57
CA ARG A 162 -19.65 11.62 8.47
C ARG A 162 -20.75 12.53 9.04
N ASN A 163 -22.02 12.22 8.76
CA ASN A 163 -23.15 13.01 9.23
C ASN A 163 -23.32 12.93 10.76
N TYR A 164 -22.89 11.84 11.38
CA TYR A 164 -23.02 11.61 12.82
C TYR A 164 -22.02 12.43 13.67
N ILE A 165 -20.76 12.58 13.24
CA ILE A 165 -19.68 13.18 14.05
C ILE A 165 -19.43 14.68 13.76
N ARG A 166 -20.28 15.36 12.98
CA ARG A 166 -20.02 16.73 12.48
C ARG A 166 -18.71 16.79 11.66
N TYR A 167 -18.86 16.46 10.38
CA TYR A 167 -18.02 16.90 9.25
C TYR A 167 -16.61 16.33 9.07
N ASN A 168 -16.00 15.59 10.00
CA ASN A 168 -14.69 14.99 9.70
C ASN A 168 -14.84 13.87 8.66
N ALA A 169 -14.27 14.07 7.47
CA ALA A 169 -14.29 13.11 6.39
C ALA A 169 -13.48 11.87 6.78
N ILE A 170 -14.04 10.67 6.61
CA ILE A 170 -13.27 9.43 6.75
C ILE A 170 -12.24 9.37 5.62
N THR A 171 -10.96 9.34 5.97
CA THR A 171 -9.84 9.27 5.04
C THR A 171 -9.18 7.89 5.05
N VAL A 172 -8.44 7.58 3.98
CA VAL A 172 -7.59 6.39 3.97
C VAL A 172 -6.57 6.44 5.11
N VAL A 173 -6.02 7.61 5.41
CA VAL A 173 -5.03 7.80 6.49
C VAL A 173 -5.60 7.38 7.84
N GLU A 174 -6.84 7.75 8.16
CA GLU A 174 -7.49 7.36 9.42
C GLU A 174 -7.71 5.85 9.50
N ILE A 175 -8.13 5.21 8.40
CA ILE A 175 -8.28 3.76 8.34
C ILE A 175 -6.93 3.08 8.57
N ILE A 176 -5.89 3.46 7.84
CA ILE A 176 -4.55 2.86 8.00
C ILE A 176 -4.01 3.10 9.40
N THR A 177 -4.23 4.28 9.99
CA THR A 177 -3.80 4.59 11.36
C THR A 177 -4.51 3.68 12.37
N ASN A 178 -5.83 3.51 12.26
CA ASN A 178 -6.58 2.62 13.14
C ASN A 178 -6.23 1.14 12.93
N LEU A 179 -5.90 0.74 11.70
CA LEU A 179 -5.37 -0.61 11.42
C LEU A 179 -3.98 -0.79 12.04
N ARG A 180 -3.08 0.20 11.95
CA ARG A 180 -1.75 0.17 12.58
C ARG A 180 -1.83 -0.04 14.09
N LEU A 181 -2.81 0.56 14.77
CA LEU A 181 -3.04 0.34 16.21
C LEU A 181 -3.37 -1.12 16.56
N LEU A 182 -3.85 -1.91 15.59
CA LEU A 182 -4.15 -3.34 15.77
C LEU A 182 -2.99 -4.26 15.36
N LEU A 183 -1.92 -3.72 14.78
CA LEU A 183 -0.74 -4.49 14.37
C LEU A 183 0.07 -4.87 15.62
N LYS A 184 0.40 -6.15 15.76
CA LYS A 184 1.17 -6.64 16.91
C LYS A 184 2.65 -6.81 16.62
N ALA A 185 3.01 -7.04 15.35
CA ALA A 185 4.39 -7.24 14.95
C ALA A 185 5.04 -5.89 14.66
N SER A 186 5.89 -5.42 15.57
CA SER A 186 6.67 -4.17 15.39
C SER A 186 7.62 -4.20 14.19
N ALA A 187 8.01 -5.39 13.73
CA ALA A 187 8.87 -5.56 12.57
C ALA A 187 8.13 -5.36 11.23
N CYS A 188 6.80 -5.23 11.25
CA CYS A 188 5.97 -5.03 10.07
C CYS A 188 5.46 -3.60 10.01
N ASN A 189 5.42 -3.05 8.81
CA ASN A 189 4.87 -1.76 8.49
C ASN A 189 3.59 -1.95 7.67
N LEU A 190 2.59 -1.12 7.95
CA LEU A 190 1.38 -1.00 7.15
C LEU A 190 1.45 0.27 6.32
N HIS A 191 1.24 0.15 5.02
CA HIS A 191 1.10 1.28 4.11
C HIS A 191 -0.19 1.09 3.32
N GLY A 192 -0.91 2.16 3.02
CA GLY A 192 -2.14 1.99 2.26
C GLY A 192 -2.59 3.24 1.55
N HIS A 193 -3.29 3.02 0.45
CA HIS A 193 -3.77 4.05 -0.45
C HIS A 193 -5.10 3.61 -1.09
N LEU A 194 -5.83 4.57 -1.65
CA LEU A 194 -6.99 4.28 -2.48
C LEU A 194 -6.52 3.98 -3.89
N THR A 195 -6.97 2.87 -4.45
CA THR A 195 -6.68 2.51 -5.85
C THR A 195 -7.59 3.29 -6.81
N VAL A 196 -7.23 3.34 -8.10
CA VAL A 196 -8.13 3.89 -9.15
C VAL A 196 -9.42 3.08 -9.31
N GLU A 197 -9.40 1.82 -8.88
CA GLU A 197 -10.57 0.94 -8.77
C GLU A 197 -11.39 1.22 -7.50
N GLY A 198 -11.01 2.24 -6.71
CA GLY A 198 -11.69 2.72 -5.52
C GLY A 198 -11.80 1.73 -4.38
N ASP A 199 -10.94 0.71 -4.37
CA ASP A 199 -10.72 -0.15 -3.22
C ASP A 199 -9.50 0.36 -2.45
N ILE A 200 -9.48 0.10 -1.15
CA ILE A 200 -8.35 0.49 -0.30
C ILE A 200 -7.34 -0.65 -0.32
N LEU A 201 -6.12 -0.37 -0.75
CA LEU A 201 -5.02 -1.30 -0.67
C LEU A 201 -4.27 -1.10 0.64
N VAL A 202 -3.97 -2.19 1.36
CA VAL A 202 -3.14 -2.18 2.57
C VAL A 202 -2.01 -3.17 2.40
N MET A 203 -0.78 -2.68 2.32
CA MET A 203 0.44 -3.46 2.17
C MET A 203 1.08 -3.71 3.53
N PHE A 204 1.53 -4.94 3.73
CA PHE A 204 2.23 -5.45 4.90
C PHE A 204 3.62 -5.87 4.45
N SER A 205 4.64 -5.18 4.94
CA SER A 205 6.03 -5.44 4.58
C SER A 205 6.95 -5.09 5.75
N SER A 206 8.21 -5.50 5.68
CA SER A 206 9.24 -5.08 6.64
C SER A 206 10.28 -4.23 5.90
N THR A 207 11.01 -3.39 6.64
CA THR A 207 12.12 -2.61 6.12
C THR A 207 13.23 -3.52 5.58
N GLU A 208 13.45 -4.66 6.23
CA GLU A 208 14.40 -5.69 5.81
C GLU A 208 13.68 -6.91 5.24
N VAL A 209 14.28 -7.57 4.25
CA VAL A 209 13.70 -8.75 3.61
C VAL A 209 14.40 -10.02 4.09
N SER A 210 13.66 -10.84 4.85
CA SER A 210 14.08 -12.20 5.22
C SER A 210 12.87 -13.14 5.25
N GLN A 211 13.13 -14.45 5.15
CA GLN A 211 12.07 -15.46 5.26
C GLN A 211 11.22 -15.31 6.53
N ARG A 212 11.87 -15.03 7.66
CA ARG A 212 11.20 -14.87 8.97
C ARG A 212 10.32 -13.63 8.99
N LEU A 213 10.84 -12.48 8.54
CA LEU A 213 10.09 -11.23 8.51
C LEU A 213 8.90 -11.30 7.55
N LEU A 214 9.10 -11.90 6.37
CA LEU A 214 8.02 -12.13 5.41
C LEU A 214 6.91 -12.99 6.03
N HIS A 215 7.27 -14.07 6.73
CA HIS A 215 6.30 -14.95 7.39
C HIS A 215 5.51 -14.20 8.47
N ILE A 216 6.17 -13.39 9.32
CA ILE A 216 5.53 -12.59 10.37
C ILE A 216 4.51 -11.61 9.76
N CYS A 217 4.92 -10.84 8.75
CA CYS A 217 4.03 -9.85 8.14
C CYS A 217 2.88 -10.49 7.36
N THR A 218 3.12 -11.66 6.75
CA THR A 218 2.07 -12.44 6.09
C THR A 218 1.04 -12.95 7.11
N PHE A 219 1.48 -13.42 8.26
CA PHE A 219 0.57 -13.88 9.32
C PHE A 219 -0.28 -12.72 9.89
N GLU A 220 0.33 -11.54 10.09
CA GLU A 220 -0.43 -10.34 10.47
C GLU A 220 -1.46 -9.99 9.38
N ALA A 221 -1.06 -9.96 8.10
CA ALA A 221 -1.99 -9.70 6.99
C ALA A 221 -3.17 -10.69 6.97
N GLN A 222 -2.90 -11.99 7.16
CA GLN A 222 -3.93 -13.03 7.24
C GLN A 222 -4.88 -12.81 8.43
N ARG A 223 -4.35 -12.41 9.59
CA ARG A 223 -5.17 -12.07 10.76
C ARG A 223 -6.12 -10.92 10.47
N PHE A 224 -5.62 -9.85 9.84
CA PHE A 224 -6.44 -8.70 9.45
C PHE A 224 -7.51 -9.10 8.43
N ASN A 225 -7.13 -9.92 7.43
CA ASN A 225 -8.07 -10.45 6.45
C ASN A 225 -9.23 -11.22 7.12
N LYS A 226 -8.89 -12.06 8.11
CA LYS A 226 -9.88 -12.80 8.91
C LYS A 226 -10.76 -11.85 9.73
N TYR A 227 -10.15 -10.89 10.44
CA TYR A 227 -10.90 -9.93 11.27
C TYR A 227 -11.94 -9.15 10.48
N ILE A 228 -11.61 -8.71 9.27
CA ILE A 228 -12.53 -7.94 8.41
C ILE A 228 -13.64 -8.84 7.87
N ASN A 229 -13.28 -10.00 7.29
CA ASN A 229 -14.26 -10.89 6.67
C ASN A 229 -15.21 -11.55 7.69
N GLU A 230 -14.75 -11.79 8.92
CA GLU A 230 -15.55 -12.38 10.00
C GLU A 230 -16.22 -11.32 10.90
N LYS A 231 -16.17 -10.03 10.52
CA LYS A 231 -16.78 -8.93 11.27
C LYS A 231 -16.35 -8.89 12.75
N ASN A 232 -15.06 -9.12 13.01
CA ASN A 232 -14.51 -9.14 14.34
C ASN A 232 -14.77 -7.82 15.09
N PRO A 233 -15.13 -7.84 16.39
CA PRO A 233 -15.42 -6.62 17.16
C PRO A 233 -14.31 -5.57 17.11
N LYS A 234 -13.03 -5.95 17.00
CA LYS A 234 -11.92 -4.99 16.87
C LYS A 234 -12.00 -4.11 15.61
N ILE A 235 -12.70 -4.57 14.59
CA ILE A 235 -12.97 -3.82 13.36
C ILE A 235 -14.32 -3.12 13.47
N THR A 236 -15.38 -3.85 13.84
CA THR A 236 -16.75 -3.32 13.78
C THR A 236 -17.09 -2.33 14.88
N SER A 237 -16.39 -2.36 16.03
CA SER A 237 -16.59 -1.39 17.11
C SER A 237 -15.83 -0.08 16.91
N ASN A 238 -14.87 -0.04 15.97
CA ASN A 238 -14.12 1.16 15.66
C ASN A 238 -14.83 1.98 14.57
N TYR A 239 -15.07 3.25 14.85
CA TYR A 239 -15.79 4.17 13.95
C TYR A 239 -15.21 4.25 12.53
N PHE A 240 -13.88 4.22 12.37
CA PHE A 240 -13.23 4.32 11.06
C PHE A 240 -13.18 2.97 10.33
N LEU A 241 -13.11 1.87 11.08
CA LEU A 241 -12.96 0.53 10.51
C LEU A 241 -14.30 -0.18 10.27
N SER A 242 -15.39 0.25 10.92
CA SER A 242 -16.74 -0.32 10.79
C SER A 242 -17.29 -0.29 9.36
N VAL A 243 -16.81 0.66 8.53
CA VAL A 243 -17.20 0.81 7.12
C VAL A 243 -16.62 -0.28 6.22
N LEU A 244 -15.59 -1.01 6.69
CA LEU A 244 -14.95 -2.09 5.94
C LEU A 244 -15.89 -3.31 5.86
N LYS A 245 -16.05 -3.88 4.66
CA LYS A 245 -17.01 -4.96 4.38
C LYS A 245 -16.38 -6.30 4.08
N SER A 246 -15.30 -6.29 3.32
CA SER A 246 -14.57 -7.51 3.02
C SER A 246 -13.14 -7.19 2.65
N SER A 247 -12.31 -8.23 2.65
CA SER A 247 -10.91 -8.14 2.29
C SER A 247 -10.48 -9.37 1.49
N ARG A 248 -9.56 -9.16 0.54
CA ARG A 248 -8.87 -10.22 -0.17
C ARG A 248 -7.37 -10.04 -0.01
N ILE A 249 -6.68 -11.13 0.34
CA ILE A 249 -5.23 -11.14 0.53
C ILE A 249 -4.49 -11.71 -0.68
N LYS A 250 -3.34 -11.13 -1.00
CA LYS A 250 -2.28 -11.77 -1.79
C LYS A 250 -0.94 -11.62 -1.06
N SER A 251 -0.12 -12.66 -1.12
CA SER A 251 1.12 -12.74 -0.36
C SER A 251 2.25 -13.26 -1.22
N ALA A 252 3.42 -12.62 -1.10
CA ALA A 252 4.67 -13.17 -1.59
C ALA A 252 5.01 -14.44 -0.83
N THR A 253 5.77 -15.33 -1.45
CA THR A 253 6.24 -16.56 -0.82
C THR A 253 7.76 -16.60 -0.84
N TRP A 254 8.35 -17.34 0.10
CA TRP A 254 9.78 -17.60 0.08
C TRP A 254 10.02 -18.91 -0.66
N SER A 255 10.87 -18.90 -1.69
CA SER A 255 11.32 -20.13 -2.32
C SER A 255 12.08 -20.93 -1.26
N ALA A 256 11.60 -22.14 -0.96
CA ALA A 256 12.39 -23.05 -0.15
C ALA A 256 13.74 -23.23 -0.84
N GLU A 257 14.84 -23.09 -0.08
CA GLU A 257 16.11 -23.64 -0.55
C GLU A 257 15.84 -25.08 -0.93
N THR A 258 16.09 -25.43 -2.19
CA THR A 258 16.06 -26.82 -2.60
C THR A 258 17.17 -27.52 -1.84
N ASN A 259 16.85 -28.08 -0.67
CA ASN A 259 17.72 -29.03 -0.02
C ASN A 259 17.91 -30.16 -1.03
N SER A 260 19.10 -30.22 -1.63
CA SER A 260 19.52 -31.26 -2.58
C SER A 260 19.35 -32.67 -2.02
N ALA A 261 19.11 -32.81 -0.71
CA ALA A 261 18.75 -34.05 -0.03
C ALA A 261 17.41 -34.68 -0.50
N VAL A 262 16.43 -33.90 -0.95
CA VAL A 262 15.12 -34.45 -1.39
C VAL A 262 15.19 -35.07 -2.79
N LEU A 263 16.09 -34.57 -3.65
CA LEU A 263 16.32 -35.13 -4.99
C LEU A 263 17.08 -36.46 -4.97
N ILE A 264 17.81 -36.75 -3.88
CA ILE A 264 18.53 -38.02 -3.72
C ILE A 264 17.52 -39.16 -3.40
N SER A 265 16.50 -38.91 -2.58
CA SER A 265 15.49 -39.93 -2.23
C SER A 265 14.75 -40.52 -3.44
N ARG A 266 14.42 -39.68 -4.45
CA ARG A 266 13.64 -40.11 -5.62
C ARG A 266 14.46 -40.91 -6.64
N LYS A 267 15.77 -40.69 -6.73
CA LYS A 267 16.66 -41.48 -7.62
C LYS A 267 16.93 -42.88 -7.07
N TYR A 268 17.09 -43.04 -5.76
CA TYR A 268 17.37 -44.36 -5.17
C TYR A 268 16.14 -45.25 -5.06
N TRP A 269 14.92 -44.70 -5.02
CA TRP A 269 13.68 -45.49 -5.06
C TRP A 269 13.54 -46.33 -6.33
N HIS A 270 13.94 -45.82 -7.49
CA HIS A 270 13.93 -46.60 -8.73
C HIS A 270 14.94 -47.75 -8.72
N PHE A 271 16.14 -47.54 -8.14
CA PHE A 271 17.14 -48.61 -8.01
C PHE A 271 16.73 -49.69 -7.00
N ILE A 272 16.07 -49.30 -5.90
CA ILE A 272 15.55 -50.25 -4.90
C ILE A 272 14.39 -51.09 -5.50
N LEU A 273 13.49 -50.47 -6.27
CA LEU A 273 12.42 -51.20 -6.98
C LEU A 273 12.98 -52.19 -8.02
N LEU A 274 13.98 -51.80 -8.79
CA LEU A 274 14.63 -52.70 -9.76
C LEU A 274 15.35 -53.86 -9.06
N ALA A 275 16.04 -53.60 -7.96
CA ALA A 275 16.70 -54.65 -7.17
C ALA A 275 15.69 -55.66 -6.57
N ILE A 276 14.54 -55.18 -6.07
CA ILE A 276 13.49 -56.04 -5.53
C ILE A 276 12.83 -56.87 -6.64
N VAL A 277 12.58 -56.29 -7.82
CA VAL A 277 12.01 -57.02 -8.97
C VAL A 277 12.97 -58.10 -9.47
N SER A 278 14.28 -57.82 -9.51
CA SER A 278 15.29 -58.83 -9.89
C SER A 278 15.42 -59.98 -8.88
N ILE A 279 15.16 -59.75 -7.59
CA ILE A 279 15.18 -60.81 -6.56
C ILE A 279 13.92 -61.67 -6.64
N ILE A 280 12.77 -61.09 -6.99
CA ILE A 280 11.49 -61.81 -7.10
C ILE A 280 11.42 -62.66 -8.38
N PHE A 281 12.03 -62.21 -9.48
CA PHE A 281 12.02 -62.94 -10.76
C PHE A 281 13.12 -63.99 -10.92
N ASN A 282 14.07 -64.09 -9.99
CA ASN A 282 15.18 -65.04 -10.05
C ASN A 282 15.05 -66.15 -8.99
N ARG A 283 13.81 -66.49 -8.60
CA ARG A 283 13.48 -67.58 -7.69
C ARG A 283 12.35 -68.44 -8.26
#